data_AF-A0AB73FCV4-F1
#
_entry.id   AF-A0AB73FCV4-F1
#
_cell.length_a   1.000
_cell.length_b   1.000
_cell.length_c   1.000
_cell.angle_alpha   90.00
_cell.angle_beta   90.00
_cell.angle_gamma   90.00
#
_symmetry.space_group_name_H-M   'P 1'
#
loop_
_entity.id
_entity.type
_entity.pdbx_description
1 polymer ?
#
loop_
_entity_poly.entity_id
_entity_poly.type
_entity_poly.pdbx_seq_one_letter_code
_entity_poly.pdbx_strand_id
1 'polypeptide(L)' 'MIGQMTWFTRPQASEYLAEKLPFKTEKQWYSFLANNRTSKEVYKLRFELRNSKVAYTQLTLDAFIRASTTHTKH' A
#
# COMPACT_ATOMS: atom_id res chain seq x y z
N MET A 1 22.38 12.02 -4.60
CA MET A 1 21.56 12.20 -3.38
C MET A 1 20.93 10.85 -3.07
N ILE A 2 21.25 10.25 -1.92
CA ILE A 2 20.64 8.98 -1.51
C ILE A 2 19.20 9.32 -1.13
N GLY A 3 18.26 9.12 -2.06
CA GLY A 3 16.86 9.50 -1.87
C GLY A 3 16.32 8.88 -0.59
N GLN A 4 15.86 9.70 0.35
CA GLN A 4 15.21 9.21 1.56
C GLN A 4 14.04 8.33 1.14
N MET A 5 14.12 7.03 1.44
CA MET A 5 12.97 6.16 1.30
C MET A 5 11.89 6.65 2.26
N THR A 6 10.84 7.27 1.73
CA THR A 6 9.67 7.67 2.51
C THR A 6 8.91 6.43 2.93
N TRP A 7 8.69 6.31 4.24
CA TRP A 7 7.95 5.23 4.87
C TRP A 7 6.57 5.72 5.28
N PHE A 8 5.56 4.98 4.88
CA PHE A 8 4.16 5.25 5.16
C PHE A 8 3.67 4.25 6.20
N THR A 9 3.21 4.75 7.34
CA THR A 9 2.41 3.95 8.28
C THR A 9 1.12 3.50 7.63
N ARG A 10 0.40 2.54 8.23
CA ARG A 10 -0.88 2.07 7.68
C ARG A 10 -1.90 3.18 7.39
N PRO A 11 -2.14 4.17 8.28
CA PRO A 11 -3.01 5.32 7.96
C PRO A 11 -2.51 6.13 6.76
N GLN A 12 -1.22 6.48 6.73
CA GLN A 12 -0.65 7.25 5.62
C GLN A 12 -0.69 6.49 4.29
N ALA A 13 -0.49 5.18 4.33
CA ALA A 13 -0.59 4.32 3.16
C ALA A 13 -2.05 4.20 2.67
N SER A 14 -3.04 4.18 3.56
CA SER A 14 -4.45 4.16 3.16
C SER A 14 -4.90 5.48 2.54
N GLU A 15 -4.45 6.61 3.09
CA GLU A 15 -4.70 7.94 2.50
C GLU A 15 -4.07 8.02 1.10
N TYR A 16 -2.79 7.65 0.98
CA TYR A 16 -2.07 7.64 -0.29
C TYR A 16 -2.75 6.77 -1.36
N LEU A 17 -3.23 5.58 -0.98
CA LEU A 17 -3.96 4.71 -1.90
C LEU A 17 -5.33 5.27 -2.27
N ALA A 18 -6.06 5.91 -1.36
CA ALA A 18 -7.36 6.51 -1.64
C ALA A 18 -7.25 7.68 -2.64
N GLU A 19 -6.19 8.48 -2.54
CA GLU A 19 -5.93 9.59 -3.47
C GLU A 19 -5.65 9.09 -4.90
N LYS A 20 -4.93 7.96 -5.05
CA LYS A 20 -4.49 7.44 -6.35
C LYS A 20 -5.47 6.44 -6.96
N LEU A 21 -6.22 5.73 -6.12
CA LEU A 21 -7.16 4.67 -6.49
C LEU A 21 -8.53 4.96 -5.84
N PRO A 22 -9.29 5.95 -6.34
CA PRO A 22 -10.51 6.43 -5.70
C PRO A 22 -11.71 5.47 -5.80
N PHE A 23 -11.51 4.24 -6.30
CA PHE A 23 -12.54 3.19 -6.32
C PHE A 23 -12.73 2.51 -4.94
N LYS A 24 -11.84 2.76 -3.98
CA LYS A 24 -11.97 2.35 -2.57
C LYS A 24 -11.69 3.55 -1.67
N THR A 25 -12.45 3.67 -0.59
CA THR A 25 -12.24 4.70 0.42
C THR A 25 -10.99 4.43 1.25
N GLU A 26 -10.46 5.46 1.92
CA GLU A 26 -9.35 5.31 2.87
C GLU A 26 -9.62 4.20 3.89
N LYS A 27 -10.83 4.13 4.46
CA LYS A 27 -11.21 3.07 5.42
C LYS A 27 -11.16 1.66 4.81
N GLN A 28 -11.56 1.52 3.54
CA GLN A 28 -11.48 0.25 2.83
C GLN A 28 -10.01 -0.13 2.57
N TRP A 29 -9.16 0.83 2.19
CA TRP A 29 -7.73 0.62 2.03
C TRP A 29 -7.04 0.28 3.36
N TYR A 30 -7.39 0.98 4.44
CA TYR A 30 -6.87 0.68 5.78
C TYR A 30 -7.17 -0.75 6.20
N SER A 31 -8.40 -1.21 5.93
CA SER A 31 -8.85 -2.59 6.21
C SER A 31 -8.10 -3.61 5.34
N PHE A 32 -7.91 -3.31 4.06
CA PHE A 32 -7.10 -4.13 3.14
C PHE A 32 -5.65 -4.26 3.64
N LEU A 33 -5.02 -3.15 4.04
CA LEU A 33 -3.66 -3.14 4.57
C LEU A 33 -3.54 -3.86 5.93
N ALA A 34 -4.60 -3.86 6.74
CA ALA A 34 -4.65 -4.66 7.97
C ALA A 34 -4.62 -6.16 7.68
N ASN A 35 -5.33 -6.59 6.64
CA ASN A 35 -5.40 -7.99 6.20
C ASN A 35 -4.21 -8.42 5.32
N ASN A 36 -3.37 -7.48 4.88
CA ASN A 36 -2.17 -7.76 4.09
C ASN A 36 -1.18 -8.71 4.80
N ARG A 37 -1.24 -8.82 6.14
CA ARG A 37 -0.42 -9.74 6.92
C ARG A 37 -0.89 -11.20 6.85
N THR A 38 -2.18 -11.41 6.60
CA THR A 38 -2.85 -12.72 6.66
C THR A 38 -3.30 -13.24 5.30
N SER A 39 -3.35 -12.38 4.28
CA SER A 39 -3.77 -12.77 2.94
C SER A 39 -2.87 -13.88 2.38
N LYS A 40 -3.43 -14.98 1.88
CA LYS A 40 -2.70 -16.05 1.16
C LYS A 40 -2.53 -15.75 -0.33
N GLU A 41 -3.08 -14.63 -0.78
CA GLU A 41 -3.10 -14.21 -2.18
C GLU A 41 -1.69 -13.85 -2.68
N VAL A 42 -1.52 -13.99 -4.00
CA VAL A 42 -0.26 -13.78 -4.75
C VAL A 42 0.27 -12.35 -4.65
N TYR A 43 -0.58 -11.38 -4.27
CA TYR A 43 -0.24 -9.96 -4.15
C TYR A 43 -0.17 -9.49 -2.69
N LYS A 44 0.85 -9.94 -1.96
CA LYS A 44 1.22 -9.32 -0.68
C LYS A 44 2.01 -8.04 -0.94
N LEU A 45 1.53 -6.90 -0.45
CA LEU A 45 2.34 -5.69 -0.38
C LEU A 45 3.52 -5.95 0.56
N ARG A 46 4.75 -5.71 0.09
CA ARG A 46 5.93 -5.72 0.94
C ARG A 46 5.78 -4.66 2.04
N PHE A 47 6.09 -5.05 3.27
CA PHE A 47 6.08 -4.13 4.40
C PHE A 47 7.25 -4.44 5.32
N GLU A 48 7.63 -3.44 6.13
CA GLU A 48 8.60 -3.61 7.21
C GLU A 48 7.96 -3.25 8.54
N LEU A 49 8.46 -3.88 9.60
CA LEU A 49 8.12 -3.50 10.97
C LEU A 49 9.09 -2.41 11.41
N ARG A 50 8.61 -1.17 11.55
CA ARG A 50 9.37 -0.05 12.10
C ARG A 50 8.70 0.42 13.38
N ASN A 51 9.44 0.43 14.49
CA ASN A 51 8.91 0.74 15.83
C ASN A 51 7.65 -0.07 16.17
N SER A 52 7.68 -1.38 15.88
CA SER A 52 6.55 -2.31 16.07
C SER A 52 5.28 -1.99 15.27
N LYS A 53 5.35 -1.06 14.31
CA LYS A 53 4.26 -0.70 13.40
C LYS A 53 4.60 -1.16 11.98
N VAL A 54 3.58 -1.60 11.25
CA VAL A 54 3.69 -1.93 9.83
C VAL A 54 3.87 -0.62 9.05
N ALA A 55 4.92 -0.56 8.24
CA ALA A 55 5.22 0.54 7.35
C ALA A 55 5.48 0.03 5.92
N TYR A 56 5.12 0.85 4.94
CA TYR A 56 5.25 0.58 3.52
C TYR A 56 6.17 1.62 2.89
N THR A 57 7.00 1.22 1.93
CA THR A 57 7.75 2.18 1.13
C THR A 57 6.87 2.78 0.06
N GLN A 58 7.15 4.03 -0.33
CA GLN A 58 6.50 4.66 -1.49
C GLN A 58 6.58 3.76 -2.74
N LEU A 59 7.76 3.17 -2.99
CA LEU A 59 8.00 2.29 -4.12
C LEU A 59 7.03 1.11 -4.16
N THR A 60 6.75 0.51 -3.00
CA THR A 60 5.82 -0.62 -2.89
C THR A 60 4.39 -0.19 -3.18
N LEU A 61 3.96 0.97 -2.64
CA LEU A 61 2.63 1.52 -2.91
C LEU A 61 2.46 1.87 -4.39
N ASP A 62 3.46 2.51 -4.99
CA ASP A 62 3.44 2.87 -6.41
C ASP A 62 3.41 1.65 -7.34
N ALA A 63 4.17 0.60 -7.00
CA ALA A 63 4.14 -0.66 -7.74
C ALA A 63 2.75 -1.31 -7.69
N PHE A 64 2.11 -1.28 -6.52
CA PHE A 64 0.75 -1.79 -6.34
C PHE A 64 -0.29 -0.97 -7.10
N ILE A 65 -0.19 0.37 -7.07
CA ILE A 65 -1.05 1.26 -7.86
C ILE A 65 -0.92 0.91 -9.34
N ARG A 66 0.31 0.82 -9.87
CA ARG A 66 0.55 0.44 -11.27
C ARG A 66 -0.04 -0.93 -11.62
N ALA A 67 0.15 -1.94 -10.77
CA ALA A 67 -0.41 -3.27 -10.99
C ALA A 67 -1.96 -3.23 -11.01
N SER A 68 -2.55 -2.47 -10.09
CA SER A 68 -4.02 -2.32 -9.97
C SER A 68 -4.64 -1.60 -11.17
N THR A 69 -3.94 -0.62 -11.76
CA THR A 69 -4.41 0.10 -12.95
C THR A 69 -4.09 -0.60 -14.27
N THR A 70 -3.07 -1.46 -14.30
CA THR A 70 -2.69 -2.20 -15.53
C THR A 70 -3.69 -3.31 -15.84
N HIS A 71 -4.29 -3.93 -14.81
CA HIS A 71 -5.32 -4.96 -14.98
C HIS A 71 -6.69 -4.43 -15.45
N THR A 72 -6.90 -3.10 -15.52
CA THR A 72 -8.19 -2.51 -15.95
C THR A 72 -8.27 -2.30 -17.48
N LYS A 73 -7.27 -2.73 -18.25
CA LYS A 73 -7.31 -2.75 -19.72
C LYS A 73 -7.39 -4.18 -20.25
N HIS A 74 -8.55 -4.84 -20.12
CA HIS A 74 -8.90 -6.00 -20.94
C HIS A 74 -10.41 -6.15 -21.03
#